data_AF-A0A6A7LA72-F1
#
_entry.id   AF-A0A6A7LA72-F1
#
_cell.length_a   1.000
_cell.length_b   1.000
_cell.length_c   1.000
_cell.angle_alpha   90.00
_cell.angle_beta   90.00
_cell.angle_gamma   90.00
#
_symmetry.space_group_name_H-M   'P 1'
#
loop_
_entity.id
_entity.type
_entity.pdbx_description
1 polymer ?
#
loop_
_entity_poly.entity_id
_entity_poly.type
_entity_poly.pdbx_seq_one_letter_code
_entity_poly.pdbx_strand_id
1 'polypeptide(L)'
;MNAQEVQDRWPRSLEIQGHYGEAGSLFGVRGGEVTGARRGPIDKHRIPFGSCDHVEVRSQGGEVTVILNGREVNHGIVVSPKEGAVCLQTEGWPLYYRNVEIRDLTRN
;
A
#
# COMPACT_ATOMS: atom_id res chain seq x y z
N MET A 1 -15.10 10.21 -4.08
CA MET A 1 -14.45 9.38 -5.11
C MET A 1 -15.54 8.64 -5.86
N ASN A 2 -15.54 8.69 -7.19
CA ASN A 2 -16.42 7.86 -8.00
C ASN A 2 -15.62 6.65 -8.48
N ALA A 3 -16.19 5.46 -8.37
CA ALA A 3 -15.58 4.27 -8.93
C ALA A 3 -15.47 4.43 -10.46
N GLN A 4 -14.33 4.05 -11.03
CA GLN A 4 -14.16 3.98 -12.48
C GLN A 4 -14.74 2.68 -13.04
N GLU A 5 -14.80 2.58 -14.37
CA GLU A 5 -15.17 1.35 -15.08
C GLU A 5 -14.28 0.18 -14.65
N VAL A 6 -14.88 -1.01 -14.53
CA VAL A 6 -14.17 -2.23 -14.17
C VAL A 6 -13.16 -2.57 -15.26
N GLN A 7 -11.91 -2.79 -14.88
CA GLN A 7 -10.85 -3.23 -15.78
C GLN A 7 -10.44 -4.66 -15.48
N ASP A 8 -10.40 -5.53 -16.49
CA ASP A 8 -10.06 -6.95 -16.38
C ASP A 8 -8.53 -7.22 -16.40
N ARG A 9 -7.73 -6.25 -15.96
CA ARG A 9 -6.27 -6.36 -15.98
C ARG A 9 -5.66 -5.66 -14.78
N TRP A 10 -4.68 -6.32 -14.16
CA TRP A 10 -3.80 -5.67 -13.19
C TRP A 10 -3.02 -4.55 -13.88
N PRO A 11 -3.17 -3.27 -13.45
CA PRO A 11 -2.35 -2.20 -13.96
C PRO A 11 -0.89 -2.33 -13.52
N ARG A 12 0.01 -1.72 -14.28
CA ARG A 12 1.35 -1.37 -13.77
C ARG A 12 1.15 -0.47 -12.55
N SER A 13 1.70 -0.86 -11.40
CA SER A 13 1.44 -0.18 -10.12
C SER A 13 2.53 -0.48 -9.10
N LEU A 14 2.41 0.13 -7.92
CA LEU A 14 3.11 -0.30 -6.71
C LEU A 14 2.09 -0.95 -5.77
N GLU A 15 2.52 -1.99 -5.06
CA GLU A 15 1.70 -2.69 -4.08
C GLU A 15 2.28 -2.51 -2.69
N ILE A 16 1.39 -2.15 -1.75
CA ILE A 16 1.62 -2.24 -0.32
C ILE A 16 0.91 -3.50 0.17
N GLN A 17 1.67 -4.53 0.53
CA GLN A 17 1.11 -5.85 0.83
C GLN A 17 0.38 -5.87 2.18
N GLY A 18 -0.79 -6.53 2.22
CA GLY A 18 -1.59 -6.75 3.43
C GLY A 18 -1.42 -8.15 4.04
N HIS A 19 -0.75 -9.08 3.35
CA HIS A 19 -0.53 -10.46 3.80
C HIS A 19 -0.02 -10.54 5.25
N TYR A 20 -0.54 -11.51 6.02
CA TYR A 20 -0.28 -11.58 7.46
C TYR A 20 1.21 -11.64 7.82
N GLY A 21 2.00 -12.38 7.03
CA GLY A 21 3.43 -12.56 7.29
C GLY A 21 4.33 -11.43 6.79
N GLU A 22 3.84 -10.51 5.97
CA GLU A 22 4.69 -9.49 5.33
C GLU A 22 4.00 -8.13 5.13
N ALA A 23 3.07 -7.79 6.03
CA ALA A 23 2.32 -6.55 5.94
C ALA A 23 3.25 -5.34 5.94
N GLY A 24 3.00 -4.43 5.01
CA GLY A 24 3.85 -3.27 4.78
C GLY A 24 5.01 -3.52 3.83
N SER A 25 5.11 -4.68 3.18
CA SER A 25 5.97 -4.81 1.98
C SER A 25 5.59 -3.75 0.96
N LEU A 26 6.58 -3.19 0.27
CA LEU A 26 6.39 -2.25 -0.83
C LEU A 26 7.20 -2.72 -2.03
N PHE A 27 6.52 -3.00 -3.14
CA PHE A 27 7.16 -3.49 -4.37
C PHE A 27 6.37 -3.12 -5.62
N GLY A 28 7.04 -3.19 -6.77
CA GLY A 28 6.42 -2.95 -8.06
C GLY A 28 5.64 -4.14 -8.59
N VAL A 29 4.48 -3.87 -9.19
CA VAL A 29 3.61 -4.85 -9.85
C VAL A 29 3.56 -4.57 -11.35
N ARG A 30 3.71 -5.63 -12.15
CA ARG A 30 3.67 -5.58 -13.63
C ARG A 30 4.54 -4.47 -14.24
N GLY A 31 5.78 -4.39 -13.79
CA GLY A 31 6.77 -3.42 -14.28
C GLY A 31 6.70 -2.06 -13.60
N GLY A 32 5.98 -1.95 -12.47
CA GLY A 32 6.22 -0.86 -11.52
C GLY A 32 7.59 -1.03 -10.88
N GLU A 33 8.17 0.08 -10.43
CA GLU A 33 9.53 0.12 -9.91
C GLU A 33 9.64 1.16 -8.79
N VAL A 34 10.25 0.72 -7.69
CA VAL A 34 10.53 1.49 -6.48
C VAL A 34 11.88 1.05 -5.95
N THR A 35 12.71 2.00 -5.54
CA THR A 35 14.05 1.73 -4.97
C THR A 35 14.05 2.02 -3.47
N GLY A 36 14.93 1.36 -2.72
CA GLY A 36 15.02 1.51 -1.26
C GLY A 36 13.95 0.76 -0.46
N ALA A 37 12.85 0.37 -1.10
CA ALA A 37 11.76 -0.39 -0.48
C ALA A 37 12.11 -1.86 -0.20
N ARG A 38 11.40 -2.44 0.77
CA ARG A 38 11.59 -3.84 1.21
C ARG A 38 10.38 -4.70 0.89
N ARG A 39 10.63 -5.97 0.56
CA ARG A 39 9.63 -7.04 0.51
C ARG A 39 9.88 -8.03 1.64
N GLY A 40 8.81 -8.60 2.21
CA GLY A 40 8.91 -9.53 3.33
C GLY A 40 9.28 -8.94 4.70
N PRO A 41 8.95 -7.68 5.06
CA PRO A 41 9.19 -7.23 6.42
C PRO A 41 8.28 -7.98 7.39
N ILE A 42 8.86 -8.51 8.48
CA ILE A 42 8.10 -9.15 9.56
C ILE A 42 8.08 -8.19 10.74
N ASP A 43 6.95 -7.54 11.01
CA ASP A 43 6.79 -6.74 12.22
C ASP A 43 6.41 -7.63 13.40
N LYS A 44 7.38 -7.90 14.28
CA LYS A 44 7.19 -8.65 15.53
C LYS A 44 6.23 -7.98 16.52
N HIS A 45 5.90 -6.71 16.31
CA HIS A 45 4.97 -5.95 17.14
C HIS A 45 3.59 -5.79 16.52
N ARG A 46 3.31 -6.48 15.40
CA ARG A 46 2.00 -6.44 14.78
C ARG A 46 0.95 -6.97 15.74
N ILE A 47 -0.23 -6.34 15.69
CA ILE A 47 -1.40 -6.80 16.44
C ILE A 47 -1.81 -8.22 15.99
N PRO A 48 -2.49 -9.00 16.85
CA PRO A 48 -2.85 -10.38 16.55
C PRO A 48 -3.73 -10.52 15.31
N PHE A 49 -3.59 -11.65 14.61
CA PHE A 49 -4.47 -12.04 13.51
C PHE A 49 -5.96 -11.89 13.88
N GLY A 50 -6.76 -11.34 12.96
CA GLY A 50 -8.17 -11.02 13.18
C GLY A 50 -8.42 -9.64 13.81
N SER A 51 -7.38 -8.96 14.28
CA SER A 51 -7.46 -7.55 14.68
C SER A 51 -7.40 -6.63 13.46
N CYS A 52 -7.90 -5.40 13.59
CA CYS A 52 -7.89 -4.42 12.51
C CYS A 52 -6.60 -3.60 12.54
N ASP A 53 -5.71 -3.84 11.57
CA ASP A 53 -4.53 -2.98 11.36
C ASP A 53 -4.95 -1.59 10.89
N HIS A 54 -4.14 -0.59 11.25
CA HIS A 54 -4.19 0.74 10.65
C HIS A 54 -3.00 0.91 9.72
N VAL A 55 -3.28 1.12 8.43
CA VAL A 55 -2.27 1.35 7.40
C VAL A 55 -2.40 2.78 6.90
N GLU A 56 -1.33 3.55 7.04
CA GLU A 56 -1.20 4.87 6.43
C GLU A 56 -0.12 4.80 5.35
N VAL A 57 -0.45 5.28 4.15
CA VAL A 57 0.49 5.38 3.03
C VAL A 57 0.63 6.85 2.66
N ARG A 58 1.85 7.38 2.76
CA ARG A 58 2.17 8.73 2.30
C ARG A 58 2.89 8.63 0.97
N SER A 59 2.24 9.07 -0.10
CA SER A 59 2.85 9.20 -1.43
C SER A 59 3.05 10.69 -1.73
N GLN A 60 4.27 11.19 -1.57
CA GLN A 60 4.58 12.61 -1.69
C GLN A 60 6.00 12.80 -2.25
N GLY A 61 6.19 13.78 -3.14
CA GLY A 61 7.52 14.14 -3.62
C GLY A 61 8.26 13.05 -4.41
N GLY A 62 7.52 12.05 -4.94
CA GLY A 62 8.13 10.89 -5.60
C GLY A 62 8.60 9.80 -4.64
N GLU A 63 8.22 9.88 -3.37
CA GLU A 63 8.52 8.87 -2.35
C GLU A 63 7.23 8.27 -1.80
N VAL A 64 7.33 7.04 -1.29
CA VAL A 64 6.26 6.35 -0.58
C VAL A 64 6.76 5.90 0.78
N THR A 65 6.09 6.35 1.84
CA THR A 65 6.27 5.87 3.21
C THR A 65 5.09 5.01 3.61
N VAL A 66 5.36 3.82 4.16
CA VAL A 66 4.35 2.90 4.68
C VAL A 66 4.43 2.88 6.20
N ILE A 67 3.32 3.24 6.83
CA ILE A 67 3.16 3.28 8.28
C ILE A 67 2.13 2.23 8.67
N LEU A 68 2.55 1.24 9.47
CA LEU A 68 1.69 0.19 10.01
C LEU A 68 1.53 0.42 11.52
N ASN A 69 0.28 0.58 11.98
CA ASN A 69 -0.06 0.80 13.39
C ASN A 69 0.76 1.94 14.05
N GLY A 70 0.94 3.04 13.31
CA GLY A 70 1.66 4.23 13.79
C GLY A 70 3.19 4.14 13.71
N ARG A 71 3.76 3.07 13.15
CA ARG A 71 5.20 2.89 12.97
C ARG A 71 5.55 2.84 11.48
N GLU A 72 6.54 3.61 11.07
CA GLU A 72 7.11 3.47 9.73
C GLU A 72 7.76 2.09 9.61
N VAL A 73 7.30 1.30 8.64
CA VAL A 73 7.79 -0.06 8.38
C VAL A 73 8.47 -0.17 7.02
N ASN A 74 8.25 0.80 6.13
CA ASN A 74 8.86 0.82 4.81
C ASN A 74 8.92 2.23 4.24
N HIS A 75 9.89 2.44 3.35
CA HIS A 75 10.10 3.67 2.60
C HIS A 75 10.72 3.32 1.25
N GLY A 76 10.34 4.04 0.20
CA GLY A 76 10.98 3.89 -1.10
C GLY A 76 10.80 5.09 -2.01
N ILE A 77 11.71 5.20 -2.98
CA ILE A 77 11.69 6.22 -4.03
C ILE A 77 11.04 5.64 -5.27
N VAL A 78 9.96 6.27 -5.73
CA VAL A 78 9.15 5.81 -6.86
C VAL A 78 9.87 6.13 -8.18
N VAL A 79 10.20 5.07 -8.92
CA VAL A 79 10.72 5.19 -10.28
C VAL A 79 9.56 5.27 -11.27
N SER A 80 8.64 4.30 -11.23
CA SER A 80 7.41 4.35 -12.04
C SER A 80 6.33 3.37 -11.55
N PRO A 81 5.03 3.64 -11.77
CA PRO A 81 4.44 4.92 -12.16
C PRO A 81 4.40 5.90 -10.97
N LYS A 82 4.44 7.21 -11.22
CA LYS A 82 4.40 8.25 -10.17
C LYS A 82 2.99 8.73 -9.82
N GLU A 83 2.00 8.34 -10.63
CA GLU A 83 0.59 8.69 -10.46
C GLU A 83 -0.29 7.53 -10.96
N GLY A 84 -1.52 7.46 -10.46
CA GLY A 84 -2.47 6.42 -10.85
C GLY A 84 -3.66 6.33 -9.90
N ALA A 85 -4.52 5.34 -10.17
CA ALA A 85 -5.62 5.00 -9.29
C ALA A 85 -5.14 4.27 -8.04
N VAL A 86 -5.89 4.40 -6.95
CA VAL A 86 -5.73 3.58 -5.73
C VAL A 86 -6.64 2.37 -5.85
N CYS A 87 -6.10 1.19 -5.50
CA CYS A 87 -6.84 -0.07 -5.53
C CYS A 87 -6.79 -0.72 -4.14
N LEU A 88 -7.92 -1.28 -3.72
CA LEU A 88 -8.00 -2.22 -2.59
C LEU A 88 -8.19 -3.61 -3.17
N GLN A 89 -7.35 -4.55 -2.73
CA GLN A 89 -7.27 -5.89 -3.31
C GLN A 89 -7.57 -6.95 -2.25
N THR A 90 -8.01 -8.13 -2.69
CA THR A 90 -8.01 -9.35 -1.88
C THR A 90 -7.76 -10.54 -2.79
N GLU A 91 -7.01 -11.52 -2.32
CA GLU A 91 -6.78 -12.79 -3.00
C GLU A 91 -6.75 -13.92 -1.98
N GLY A 92 -7.49 -14.99 -2.25
CA GLY A 92 -7.40 -16.24 -1.49
C GLY A 92 -8.01 -16.25 -0.07
N TRP A 93 -8.42 -15.12 0.51
CA TRP A 93 -9.03 -15.09 1.84
C TRP A 93 -9.94 -13.86 2.06
N PRO A 94 -11.06 -13.98 2.82
CA PRO A 94 -11.84 -12.81 3.23
C PRO A 94 -11.02 -11.70 3.88
N LEU A 95 -11.19 -10.47 3.39
CA LEU A 95 -10.55 -9.25 3.90
C LEU A 95 -11.60 -8.15 4.03
N TYR A 96 -11.51 -7.38 5.12
CA TYR A 96 -12.45 -6.30 5.41
C TYR A 96 -11.69 -4.98 5.54
N TYR A 97 -12.18 -3.96 4.84
CA TYR A 97 -11.68 -2.58 4.91
C TYR A 97 -12.69 -1.71 5.65
N ARG A 98 -12.21 -0.78 6.47
CA ARG A 98 -13.02 0.25 7.14
C ARG A 98 -12.24 1.56 7.22
N ASN A 99 -12.94 2.68 7.34
CA ASN A 99 -12.35 4.02 7.48
C ASN A 99 -11.33 4.34 6.38
N VAL A 100 -11.67 4.03 5.13
CA VAL A 100 -10.80 4.30 3.98
C VAL A 100 -10.91 5.77 3.62
N GLU A 101 -9.82 6.50 3.81
CA GLU A 101 -9.74 7.94 3.60
C GLU A 101 -8.57 8.27 2.67
N ILE A 102 -8.74 9.32 1.86
CA ILE A 102 -7.66 9.89 1.04
C ILE A 102 -7.64 11.38 1.28
N ARG A 103 -6.44 11.90 1.53
CA ARG A 103 -6.17 13.33 1.66
C ARG A 103 -5.15 13.75 0.61
N ASP A 104 -5.48 14.79 -0.14
CA ASP A 104 -4.53 15.45 -1.02
C ASP A 104 -3.48 16.19 -0.18
N LEU A 105 -2.21 15.85 -0.38
CA LEU A 105 -1.08 16.43 0.36
C LEU A 105 -0.54 17.72 -0.26
N THR A 106 -1.13 18.18 -1.38
CA THR A 106 -0.75 19.43 -2.05
C THR A 106 -1.52 20.65 -1.54
N ARG A 107 -2.61 20.44 -0.80
CA ARG A 107 -3.45 21.51 -0.26
C ARG A 107 -3.28 21.61 1.26
N ASN A 108 -2.75 22.75 1.71
CA ASN A 108 -2.76 23.15 3.13
C ASN A 108 -4.14 23.64 3.55
#